data_AF-A0A0F9V873-F1
#
_entry.id   AF-A0A0F9V873-F1
#
_cell.length_a   1.000
_cell.length_b   1.000
_cell.length_c   1.000
_cell.angle_alpha   90.00
_cell.angle_beta   90.00
_cell.angle_gamma   90.00
#
_symmetry.space_group_name_H-M   'P 1'
#
loop_
_entity.id
_entity.type
_entity.pdbx_description
1 polymer ?
#
loop_
_entity_poly.entity_id
_entity_poly.type
_entity_poly.pdbx_seq_one_letter_code
_entity_poly.pdbx_strand_id
1 'polypeptide(L)' 'MPVTLDFAPRLMPAPQAAHYIGVSASTLRTLPIPRKENGTKRLYDKRDLDDYVDALPYEGQTGENTCDAVFSD' A
#
# COMPACT_ATOMS: atom_id res chain seq x y z
N MET A 1 5.87 7.57 31.50
CA MET A 1 5.96 6.58 30.41
C MET A 1 6.50 7.31 29.19
N PRO A 2 7.57 6.83 28.54
CA PRO A 2 8.03 7.44 27.29
C PRO A 2 6.97 7.23 26.22
N VAL A 3 6.55 8.31 25.57
CA VAL A 3 5.68 8.25 24.39
C VAL A 3 6.57 7.89 23.20
N THR A 4 6.57 6.63 22.79
CA THR A 4 7.19 6.22 21.52
C THR A 4 6.27 6.66 20.38
N LEU A 5 6.69 7.70 19.68
CA LEU A 5 6.01 8.14 18.47
C LEU A 5 6.56 7.33 17.29
N ASP A 6 6.01 6.13 17.11
CA ASP A 6 6.31 5.26 15.95
C ASP A 6 5.65 5.83 14.70
N PHE A 7 6.30 6.81 14.08
CA PHE A 7 5.86 7.33 12.79
C PHE A 7 6.37 6.42 11.68
N ALA A 8 5.43 5.86 10.90
CA ALA A 8 5.79 5.17 9.68
C ALA A 8 6.52 6.15 8.75
N PRO A 9 7.79 5.88 8.38
CA PRO A 9 8.52 6.75 7.48
C PRO A 9 7.79 6.79 6.14
N ARG A 10 7.75 7.98 5.51
CA ARG A 10 7.07 8.15 4.23
C ARG A 10 7.65 7.25 3.14
N LEU A 11 8.95 6.98 3.20
CA LEU A 11 9.65 6.04 2.32
C LEU A 11 10.12 4.83 3.13
N MET A 12 9.73 3.65 2.70
CA MET A 12 10.02 2.37 3.38
C MET A 12 10.91 1.46 2.53
N PRO A 13 11.93 0.80 3.12
CA PRO A 13 12.64 -0.28 2.45
C PRO A 13 11.75 -1.51 2.31
N ALA A 14 12.09 -2.42 1.38
CA ALA A 14 11.27 -3.58 1.05
C ALA A 14 10.77 -4.43 2.25
N PRO A 15 11.60 -4.75 3.27
CA PRO A 15 11.12 -5.53 4.42
C PRO A 15 10.04 -4.79 5.20
N GLN A 16 10.24 -3.49 5.45
CA GLN A 16 9.29 -2.66 6.21
C GLN A 16 7.99 -2.44 5.43
N ALA A 17 8.09 -2.17 4.12
CA ALA A 17 6.92 -2.04 3.25
C ALA A 17 6.10 -3.34 3.19
N ALA A 18 6.78 -4.50 3.15
CA ALA A 18 6.11 -5.80 3.14
C ALA A 18 5.37 -6.06 4.46
N HIS A 19 6.02 -5.75 5.59
CA HIS A 19 5.37 -5.79 6.90
C HIS A 19 4.19 -4.83 7.01
N TYR A 20 4.28 -3.64 6.40
CA TYR A 20 3.22 -2.63 6.45
C TYR A 20 1.92 -3.11 5.78
N ILE A 21 1.99 -3.73 4.60
CA ILE A 21 0.81 -4.26 3.90
C ILE A 21 0.51 -5.74 4.23
N GLY A 22 1.26 -6.35 5.16
CA GLY A 22 1.01 -7.72 5.62
C GLY A 22 1.42 -8.85 4.66
N VAL A 23 2.35 -8.62 3.74
CA VAL A 23 2.81 -9.62 2.76
C VAL A 23 4.30 -9.99 2.94
N SER A 24 4.76 -11.03 2.26
CA SER A 24 6.18 -11.39 2.24
C SER A 24 7.00 -10.43 1.35
N ALA A 25 8.29 -10.25 1.64
CA ALA A 25 9.15 -9.39 0.82
C ALA A 25 9.39 -9.93 -0.60
N SER A 26 9.19 -11.23 -0.85
CA SER A 26 9.20 -11.79 -2.21
C SER A 26 7.91 -11.41 -2.94
N THR A 27 6.75 -11.55 -2.28
CA THR A 27 5.45 -11.13 -2.83
C THR A 27 5.45 -9.64 -3.16
N LEU A 28 5.92 -8.77 -2.26
CA LEU A 28 5.98 -7.32 -2.51
C LEU A 28 6.72 -6.97 -3.80
N ARG A 29 7.79 -7.72 -4.14
CA ARG A 29 8.61 -7.46 -5.34
C ARG A 29 7.91 -7.85 -6.64
N THR A 30 6.89 -8.70 -6.59
CA THR A 30 6.10 -9.10 -7.77
C THR A 30 4.87 -8.22 -7.97
N LEU A 31 4.52 -7.38 -7.01
CA LEU A 31 3.37 -6.48 -7.12
C LEU A 31 3.69 -5.31 -8.06
N PRO A 32 2.68 -4.79 -8.79
CA PRO A 32 2.85 -3.66 -9.70
C PRO A 32 2.90 -2.31 -8.96
N ILE A 33 3.65 -2.24 -7.84
CA ILE A 33 3.76 -1.03 -7.01
C ILE A 33 5.01 -0.24 -7.46
N PRO A 34 4.88 1.06 -7.75
CA PRO A 34 6.01 1.88 -8.15
C PRO A 34 7.07 1.95 -7.05
N ARG A 35 8.34 1.88 -7.46
CA ARG A 35 9.50 1.95 -6.57
C ARG A 35 10.27 3.23 -6.84
N LYS A 36 10.55 4.00 -5.79
CA LYS A 36 11.40 5.19 -5.87
C LYS A 36 12.86 4.81 -5.75
N GLU A 37 13.67 5.40 -6.61
CA GLU A 37 15.12 5.19 -6.63
C GLU A 37 15.81 6.26 -5.78
N ASN A 38 16.60 5.83 -4.80
CA ASN A 38 17.48 6.71 -4.03
C ASN A 38 18.89 6.12 -4.07
N GLY A 39 19.62 6.46 -5.15
CA GLY A 39 20.88 5.81 -5.49
C GLY A 39 20.71 4.31 -5.75
N THR A 40 21.48 3.49 -5.03
CA THR A 40 21.40 2.03 -5.10
C THR A 40 20.17 1.45 -4.39
N LYS A 41 19.50 2.23 -3.53
CA LYS A 41 18.33 1.75 -2.78
C LYS A 41 17.05 1.92 -3.60
N ARG A 42 16.13 0.97 -3.40
CA ARG A 42 14.75 1.03 -3.89
C ARG A 42 13.83 1.13 -2.68
N LEU A 43 13.02 2.18 -2.65
CA LEU A 43 12.12 2.51 -1.56
C LEU A 43 10.69 2.55 -2.07
N TYR A 44 9.74 2.25 -1.20
CA TYR A 44 8.31 2.32 -1.45
C TYR A 44 7.74 3.55 -0.74
N ASP A 45 6.91 4.34 -1.41
CA ASP A 45 6.16 5.40 -0.75
C ASP A 45 4.98 4.79 -0.01
N LYS A 46 4.71 5.28 1.20
CA LYS A 46 3.53 4.89 1.97
C LYS A 46 2.24 5.10 1.17
N ARG A 47 2.13 6.22 0.45
CA ARG A 47 0.92 6.54 -0.34
C ARG A 47 0.68 5.53 -1.45
N ASP A 48 1.74 5.17 -2.19
CA ASP A 48 1.63 4.19 -3.27
C ASP A 48 1.24 2.79 -2.73
N LEU A 49 1.64 2.47 -1.49
CA LEU A 49 1.23 1.23 -0.81
C LEU A 49 -0.23 1.30 -0.35
N ASP A 50 -0.65 2.42 0.24
CA ASP A 50 -2.04 2.65 0.68
C ASP A 50 -2.99 2.59 -0.54
N ASP A 51 -2.66 3.31 -1.63
CA ASP A 51 -3.43 3.33 -2.87
C ASP A 51 -3.58 1.91 -3.48
N TYR A 52 -2.54 1.09 -3.40
CA TYR A 52 -2.59 -0.30 -3.86
C TYR A 52 -3.53 -1.15 -3.00
N VAL A 53 -3.46 -1.01 -1.68
CA VAL A 53 -4.30 -1.77 -0.73
C VAL A 53 -5.76 -1.34 -0.85
N ASP A 54 -6.03 -0.05 -0.99
CA ASP A 54 -7.39 0.49 -1.15
C ASP A 54 -8.04 0.04 -2.47
N ALA A 55 -7.23 -0.24 -3.50
CA ALA A 55 -7.70 -0.77 -4.77
C ALA A 55 -7.97 -2.29 -4.75
N LEU A 56 -7.60 -3.01 -3.68
CA LEU A 56 -7.83 -4.45 -3.60
C LEU A 56 -9.32 -4.74 -3.38
N PRO A 57 -9.93 -5.64 -4.17
CA PRO A 57 -11.30 -6.06 -3.90
C PRO A 57 -11.34 -6.90 -2.61
N TYR A 58 -12.41 -6.73 -1.84
CA TYR A 58 -12.72 -7.68 -0.77
C TYR A 58 -13.18 -9.02 -1.36
N GLU A 59 -12.94 -10.10 -0.62
CA GLU A 59 -13.40 -11.42 -1.00
C GLU A 59 -14.92 -11.46 -1.20
N GLY A 60 -15.38 -11.97 -2.34
CA GLY A 60 -16.80 -12.06 -2.68
C GLY A 60 -17.43 -10.77 -3.19
N GLN A 61 -16.68 -9.67 -3.30
CA GLN A 61 -17.17 -8.41 -3.82
C GLN A 61 -16.81 -8.27 -5.31
N THR A 62 -17.77 -8.60 -6.18
CA THR A 62 -17.72 -8.22 -7.60
C THR A 62 -18.00 -6.72 -7.65
N GLY A 63 -17.03 -5.92 -8.14
CA GLY A 63 -17.07 -4.46 -8.07
C GLY A 63 -18.26 -3.82 -8.82
N GLU A 64 -19.40 -3.72 -8.16
CA GLU A 64 -20.42 -2.73 -8.47
C GLU A 64 -20.08 -1.47 -7.66
N ASN A 65 -19.61 -0.43 -8.35
CA ASN A 65 -19.44 0.89 -7.76
C ASN A 65 -20.84 1.45 -7.44
N THR A 66 -21.35 1.16 -6.25
CA THR A 66 -22.66 1.63 -5.78
C THR A 66 -22.75 3.17 -5.74
N CYS A 67 -21.62 3.87 -5.83
CA CYS A 67 -21.58 5.32 -6.02
C CYS A 67 -22.18 5.79 -7.36
N ASP A 68 -22.03 5.02 -8.45
CA ASP A 68 -22.66 5.37 -9.75
C ASP A 68 -24.19 5.24 -9.70
N ALA A 69 -24.71 4.35 -8.84
CA ALA A 69 -26.13 4.11 -8.70
C ALA A 69 -26.86 5.18 -7.85
N VAL A 70 -26.13 5.89 -6.97
CA VAL A 70 -26.73 6.90 -6.06
C VAL A 70 -26.82 8.30 -6.69
N PHE A 71 -25.98 8.60 -7.69
CA PHE A 71 -25.96 9.91 -8.38
C PHE A 71 -26.58 9.87 -9.79
N SER A 72 -27.29 8.81 -10.15
CA SER A 72 -28.07 8.73 -11.39
C SER A 72 -29.51 9.24 -11.14
N ASP A 73 -29.71 10.53 -11.44
CA ASP A 73 -30.95 11.33 -11.45
C ASP A 73 -31.69 11.58 -10.11
#